data_AF-A0ABD2NVL9-F1
#
_entry.id   AF-A0ABD2NVL9-F1
#
_cell.length_a   1.000
_cell.length_b   1.000
_cell.length_c   1.000
_cell.angle_alpha   90.00
_cell.angle_beta   90.00
_cell.angle_gamma   90.00
#
_symmetry.space_group_name_H-M   'P 1'
#
loop_
_entity.id
_entity.type
_entity.pdbx_description
1 polymer ?
#
loop_
_entity_poly.entity_id
_entity_poly.type
_entity_poly.pdbx_seq_one_letter_code
_entity_poly.pdbx_strand_id
1 'polypeptide(L)'
;MMSAMEIDKVLSMHNYAKKESFDTIDHVDKPPEKVVNTYQESEMMFQGNKSTDTSDDFMWYNHKLKKAVMALRLTADDKANSASNNSVPIPSVTPRESIKSGHNEVLLGAGGTTVPRREYEKLDFQRMKYTIAVRRLLNLKFTKEELATHSQTGKESPAFIGVKARKPQLDPVRVGDIRLHVAKKYNIDTSLVNKAITVALADARKTKKRKIEKEDTD
;
A
#
# COMPACT_ATOMS: atom_id res chain seq x y z
N MET A 1 36.38 -35.29 -28.53
CA MET A 1 36.17 -34.23 -29.56
C MET A 1 34.71 -34.28 -29.93
N MET A 2 33.98 -33.17 -29.82
CA MET A 2 32.56 -33.12 -30.23
C MET A 2 32.44 -33.20 -31.74
N SER A 3 31.34 -33.77 -32.23
CA SER A 3 31.05 -33.91 -33.65
C SER A 3 30.68 -32.55 -34.26
N ALA A 4 30.96 -32.35 -35.55
CA ALA A 4 30.58 -31.13 -36.27
C ALA A 4 29.07 -30.83 -36.16
N MET A 5 28.23 -31.88 -36.09
CA MET A 5 26.77 -31.75 -35.90
C MET A 5 26.35 -31.19 -34.53
N GLU A 6 27.20 -31.25 -33.50
CA GLU A 6 26.89 -30.72 -32.17
C GLU A 6 27.19 -29.22 -32.07
N ILE A 7 28.17 -28.72 -32.85
CA ILE A 7 28.58 -27.31 -32.85
C ILE A 7 27.53 -26.44 -33.55
N ASP A 8 27.01 -26.86 -34.72
CA ASP A 8 25.95 -26.14 -35.42
C ASP A 8 24.66 -26.02 -34.59
N LYS A 9 24.37 -27.03 -33.76
CA LYS A 9 23.18 -27.02 -32.90
C LYS A 9 23.28 -25.97 -31.78
N VAL A 10 24.49 -25.75 -31.24
CA VAL A 10 24.75 -24.70 -30.23
C VAL A 10 24.76 -23.30 -30.85
N LEU A 11 25.32 -23.14 -32.06
CA LEU A 11 25.35 -21.86 -32.78
C LEU A 11 23.96 -21.42 -33.29
N SER A 12 23.11 -22.38 -33.69
CA SER A 12 21.71 -22.13 -34.05
C SER A 12 20.92 -21.56 -32.87
N MET A 13 21.11 -22.10 -31.66
CA MET A 13 20.38 -21.65 -30.46
C MET A 13 20.85 -20.29 -29.91
N HIS A 14 22.08 -19.84 -30.19
CA HIS A 14 22.59 -18.56 -29.68
C HIS A 14 22.24 -17.34 -30.55
N ASN A 15 21.93 -17.52 -31.83
CA ASN A 15 21.68 -16.41 -32.76
C ASN A 15 20.20 -15.96 -32.83
N TYR A 16 19.28 -16.60 -32.10
CA TYR A 16 17.85 -16.24 -32.12
C TYR A 16 17.45 -15.16 -31.08
N ALA A 17 18.40 -14.66 -30.28
CA ALA A 17 18.13 -13.78 -29.14
C ALA A 17 18.62 -12.31 -29.30
N LYS A 18 19.16 -11.93 -30.46
CA LYS A 18 19.65 -10.57 -30.74
C LYS A 18 19.38 -10.16 -32.19
N LYS A 19 18.21 -9.55 -32.42
CA LYS A 19 17.76 -8.74 -33.58
C LYS A 19 16.21 -8.65 -33.49
N GLU A 20 15.50 -7.53 -33.66
CA GLU A 20 15.86 -6.14 -34.04
C GLU A 20 14.99 -5.11 -33.28
N SER A 21 15.31 -3.82 -33.44
CA SER A 21 14.50 -2.70 -32.94
C SER A 21 14.49 -1.56 -33.98
N PHE A 22 13.29 -1.11 -34.38
CA PHE A 22 12.98 0.01 -35.31
C PHE A 22 13.47 -0.22 -36.77
N ASP A 23 12.73 0.07 -37.85
CA ASP A 23 11.49 0.86 -38.06
C ASP A 23 10.85 0.40 -39.43
N THR A 24 9.62 0.69 -39.89
CA THR A 24 8.49 1.54 -39.42
C THR A 24 7.12 1.16 -40.08
N ILE A 25 6.06 1.94 -39.79
CA ILE A 25 4.70 2.14 -40.42
C ILE A 25 4.33 1.24 -41.64
N ASP A 26 3.25 0.44 -41.64
CA ASP A 26 1.86 0.90 -41.92
C ASP A 26 0.72 -0.12 -41.58
N HIS A 27 -0.46 0.42 -41.21
CA HIS A 27 -1.86 -0.07 -41.30
C HIS A 27 -2.38 -1.50 -40.87
N VAL A 28 -3.42 -1.46 -40.01
CA VAL A 28 -4.58 -2.39 -39.81
C VAL A 28 -4.50 -3.58 -38.82
N ASP A 29 -5.28 -3.43 -37.73
CA ASP A 29 -6.00 -4.40 -36.87
C ASP A 29 -5.50 -5.85 -36.66
N LYS A 30 -4.90 -6.10 -35.48
CA LYS A 30 -5.18 -7.33 -34.69
C LYS A 30 -4.81 -7.20 -33.20
N PRO A 31 -5.64 -7.63 -32.24
CA PRO A 31 -5.30 -7.59 -30.81
C PRO A 31 -4.32 -8.70 -30.41
N PRO A 32 -3.36 -8.45 -29.50
CA PRO A 32 -2.41 -9.47 -29.05
C PRO A 32 -3.06 -10.50 -28.11
N GLU A 33 -2.90 -11.78 -28.45
CA GLU A 33 -3.38 -12.90 -27.66
C GLU A 33 -2.49 -13.20 -26.43
N LYS A 34 -3.13 -13.49 -25.30
CA LYS A 34 -2.69 -14.40 -24.21
C LYS A 34 -1.19 -14.39 -23.84
N VAL A 35 -0.84 -13.57 -22.83
CA VAL A 35 0.21 -14.00 -21.88
C VAL A 35 -0.43 -14.97 -20.89
N VAL A 36 -0.02 -16.24 -20.96
CA VAL A 36 -0.54 -17.32 -20.09
C VAL A 36 0.06 -17.21 -18.68
N ASN A 37 -0.77 -17.44 -17.66
CA ASN A 37 -0.34 -17.46 -16.27
C ASN A 37 0.55 -18.67 -15.96
N THR A 38 1.63 -18.45 -15.19
CA THR A 38 2.31 -19.50 -14.41
C THR A 38 2.53 -19.05 -12.96
N TYR A 39 1.45 -18.60 -12.30
CA TYR A 39 1.36 -18.56 -10.83
C TYR A 39 0.57 -19.78 -10.36
N GLN A 40 1.16 -20.97 -10.49
CA GLN A 40 0.48 -22.23 -10.18
C GLN A 40 1.45 -23.24 -9.55
N GLU A 41 2.21 -22.83 -8.54
CA GLU A 41 3.10 -23.76 -7.81
C GLU A 41 3.42 -23.35 -6.35
N SER A 42 2.51 -22.64 -5.68
CA SER A 42 2.64 -22.34 -4.24
C SER A 42 1.38 -22.58 -3.40
N GLU A 43 0.39 -23.32 -3.91
CA GLU A 43 -0.84 -23.70 -3.17
C GLU A 43 -0.82 -25.13 -2.61
N MET A 44 0.26 -25.89 -2.79
CA MET A 44 0.42 -27.22 -2.20
C MET A 44 1.53 -27.22 -1.15
N MET A 45 1.24 -27.77 0.04
CA MET A 45 2.06 -27.92 1.26
C MET A 45 1.80 -26.92 2.41
N PHE A 46 0.56 -26.86 2.92
CA PHE A 46 0.34 -26.60 4.35
C PHE A 46 -0.91 -27.32 4.91
N GLN A 47 -0.93 -28.66 4.79
CA GLN A 47 -1.88 -29.48 5.55
C GLN A 47 -1.36 -29.64 6.98
N GLY A 48 -1.93 -28.92 7.94
CA GLY A 48 -1.47 -28.96 9.33
C GLY A 48 -2.21 -28.02 10.28
N ASN A 49 -3.30 -28.53 10.85
CA ASN A 49 -4.05 -28.02 12.01
C ASN A 49 -5.00 -26.81 11.81
N LYS A 50 -6.25 -27.04 12.22
CA LYS A 50 -7.39 -26.12 12.13
C LYS A 50 -7.47 -25.22 13.37
N SER A 51 -7.64 -23.92 13.17
CA SER A 51 -8.48 -23.08 14.03
C SER A 51 -9.01 -21.89 13.23
N THR A 52 -10.23 -21.44 13.52
CA THR A 52 -11.09 -20.73 12.57
C THR A 52 -11.10 -19.20 12.72
N ASP A 53 -11.67 -18.54 11.69
CA ASP A 53 -12.17 -17.14 11.70
C ASP A 53 -11.16 -15.97 11.59
N THR A 54 -10.27 -16.04 10.59
CA THR A 54 -9.61 -14.83 10.00
C THR A 54 -9.53 -14.81 8.47
N SER A 55 -10.06 -15.83 7.78
CA SER A 55 -9.91 -15.99 6.32
C SER A 55 -10.81 -15.05 5.50
N ASP A 56 -12.08 -14.91 5.89
CA ASP A 56 -13.10 -14.31 5.02
C ASP A 56 -12.96 -12.79 4.86
N ASP A 57 -12.56 -12.08 5.91
CA ASP A 57 -12.28 -10.63 5.86
C ASP A 57 -11.10 -10.32 4.90
N PHE A 58 -10.10 -11.21 4.82
CA PHE A 58 -8.95 -11.04 3.92
C PHE A 58 -9.32 -11.36 2.47
N MET A 59 -10.18 -12.37 2.25
CA MET A 59 -10.74 -12.71 0.94
C MET A 59 -11.63 -11.59 0.40
N TRP A 60 -12.52 -11.02 1.22
CA TRP A 60 -13.39 -9.89 0.85
C TRP A 60 -12.59 -8.67 0.39
N TYR A 61 -11.54 -8.30 1.12
CA TYR A 61 -10.71 -7.13 0.80
C TYR A 61 -9.96 -7.30 -0.52
N ASN A 62 -9.35 -8.48 -0.75
CA ASN A 62 -8.68 -8.78 -2.02
C ASN A 62 -9.68 -8.86 -3.19
N HIS A 63 -10.86 -9.44 -2.99
CA HIS A 63 -11.91 -9.49 -4.01
C HIS A 63 -12.38 -8.08 -4.40
N LYS A 64 -12.61 -7.19 -3.42
CA LYS A 64 -13.01 -5.80 -3.67
C LYS A 64 -11.93 -4.98 -4.38
N LEU A 65 -10.65 -5.22 -4.08
CA LEU A 65 -9.54 -4.63 -4.82
C LEU A 65 -9.45 -5.15 -6.25
N LYS A 66 -9.55 -6.47 -6.48
CA LYS A 66 -9.58 -7.07 -7.82
C LYS A 66 -10.71 -6.48 -8.68
N LYS A 67 -11.92 -6.33 -8.11
CA LYS A 67 -13.07 -5.72 -8.78
C LYS A 67 -12.85 -4.24 -9.12
N ALA A 68 -12.24 -3.46 -8.23
CA ALA A 68 -11.92 -2.06 -8.48
C ALA A 68 -10.84 -1.87 -9.56
N VAL A 69 -9.81 -2.72 -9.58
CA VAL A 69 -8.75 -2.69 -10.60
C VAL A 69 -9.30 -3.10 -11.98
N MET A 70 -10.20 -4.08 -12.06
CA MET A 70 -10.91 -4.39 -13.31
C MET A 70 -11.80 -3.24 -13.79
N ALA A 71 -12.52 -2.56 -12.89
CA ALA A 71 -13.36 -1.42 -13.27
C ALA A 71 -12.53 -0.26 -13.88
N LEU A 72 -11.34 0.03 -13.33
CA LEU A 72 -10.44 1.05 -13.88
C LEU A 72 -9.82 0.67 -15.24
N ARG A 73 -9.73 -0.63 -15.55
CA ARG A 73 -9.24 -1.13 -16.84
C ARG A 73 -10.28 -1.05 -17.97
N LEU A 74 -11.52 -0.66 -17.65
CA LEU A 74 -12.63 -0.47 -18.59
C LEU A 74 -12.95 1.02 -18.88
N THR A 75 -12.18 1.96 -18.31
CA THR A 75 -12.41 3.41 -18.43
C THR A 75 -11.16 4.15 -18.88
N ALA A 76 -10.31 3.49 -19.67
CA ALA A 76 -8.99 3.98 -20.07
C ALA A 76 -8.84 4.08 -21.60
N ASP A 77 -9.92 4.47 -22.27
CA ASP A 77 -9.91 5.05 -23.61
C ASP A 77 -10.58 6.44 -23.52
N ASP A 78 -10.18 7.37 -24.41
CA ASP A 78 -10.64 8.77 -24.50
C ASP A 78 -10.34 9.73 -23.32
N LYS A 79 -9.11 10.27 -23.28
CA LYS A 79 -8.82 11.63 -23.84
C LYS A 79 -7.41 12.12 -23.52
N ALA A 80 -6.74 12.63 -24.56
CA ALA A 80 -5.49 13.35 -24.45
C ALA A 80 -5.70 14.88 -24.50
N ASN A 81 -4.68 15.58 -23.99
CA ASN A 81 -4.25 16.93 -24.36
C ASN A 81 -5.03 18.18 -23.84
N SER A 82 -4.37 18.96 -22.98
CA SER A 82 -4.21 20.43 -23.12
C SER A 82 -3.21 20.94 -22.07
N ALA A 83 -2.34 21.89 -22.46
CA ALA A 83 -1.26 22.43 -21.62
C ALA A 83 -1.63 23.78 -20.96
N SER A 84 -0.86 24.19 -19.93
CA SER A 84 -0.18 25.51 -19.87
C SER A 84 0.27 25.90 -18.44
N ASN A 85 1.59 25.97 -18.26
CA ASN A 85 2.38 27.00 -17.58
C ASN A 85 1.83 27.72 -16.33
N ASN A 86 2.57 27.62 -15.21
CA ASN A 86 3.22 28.77 -14.55
C ASN A 86 4.03 28.32 -13.32
N SER A 87 5.36 28.29 -13.41
CA SER A 87 6.26 27.96 -12.29
C SER A 87 6.93 29.21 -11.73
N VAL A 88 6.46 29.69 -10.56
CA VAL A 88 7.10 30.77 -9.81
C VAL A 88 8.34 30.22 -9.09
N PRO A 89 9.50 30.92 -9.10
CA PRO A 89 10.68 30.47 -8.36
C PRO A 89 10.43 30.51 -6.85
N ILE A 90 10.45 29.34 -6.21
CA ILE A 90 10.39 29.25 -4.74
C ILE A 90 11.83 29.40 -4.21
N PRO A 91 12.14 30.40 -3.37
CA PRO A 91 13.47 30.52 -2.78
C PRO A 91 13.74 29.33 -1.86
N SER A 92 14.95 28.79 -1.96
CA SER A 92 15.40 27.61 -1.23
C SER A 92 15.48 27.85 0.27
N VAL A 93 14.42 27.56 1.00
CA VAL A 93 14.45 27.55 2.47
C VAL A 93 15.16 26.28 2.93
N THR A 94 16.46 26.39 3.19
CA THR A 94 17.26 25.32 3.80
C THR A 94 16.60 24.85 5.10
N PRO A 95 16.36 23.54 5.31
CA PRO A 95 15.89 23.03 6.59
C PRO A 95 16.86 23.42 7.71
N ARG A 96 16.43 24.38 8.53
CA ARG A 96 17.17 24.90 9.67
C ARG A 96 17.43 23.77 10.65
N GLU A 97 18.69 23.41 10.84
CA GLU A 97 19.10 22.44 11.85
C GLU A 97 18.65 22.92 13.24
N SER A 98 17.92 22.07 13.96
CA SER A 98 17.63 22.23 15.39
C SER A 98 18.26 21.07 16.15
N ILE A 99 19.06 21.41 17.16
CA ILE A 99 20.13 20.56 17.68
C ILE A 99 19.69 19.76 18.91
N LYS A 100 20.09 18.48 18.95
CA LYS A 100 20.13 17.55 20.11
C LYS A 100 18.80 17.20 20.80
N SER A 101 18.21 16.10 20.33
CA SER A 101 17.91 14.96 21.22
C SER A 101 18.51 13.70 20.60
N GLY A 102 18.80 12.67 21.40
CA GLY A 102 19.66 11.55 21.00
C GLY A 102 19.17 10.80 19.75
N HIS A 103 20.09 10.09 19.07
CA HIS A 103 19.86 9.36 17.81
C HIS A 103 18.72 8.30 17.82
N ASN A 104 17.98 8.15 18.92
CA ASN A 104 16.96 7.14 19.13
C ASN A 104 15.59 7.46 18.49
N GLU A 105 15.42 8.59 17.79
CA GLU A 105 14.17 8.96 17.10
C GLU A 105 14.36 9.26 15.60
N VAL A 106 13.25 9.16 14.86
CA VAL A 106 13.12 9.43 13.42
C VAL A 106 11.89 10.32 13.20
N LEU A 107 12.07 11.46 12.53
CA LEU A 107 10.97 12.37 12.15
C LEU A 107 10.21 11.83 10.93
N LEU A 108 8.88 11.81 10.99
CA LEU A 108 8.00 11.36 9.89
C LEU A 108 7.55 12.51 8.97
N GLY A 109 7.44 13.74 9.48
CA GLY A 109 6.93 14.86 8.69
C GLY A 109 7.09 16.21 9.35
N ALA A 110 6.61 17.25 8.66
CA ALA A 110 6.77 18.65 9.06
C ALA A 110 5.96 19.03 10.32
N GLY A 111 4.98 18.21 10.71
CA GLY A 111 4.22 18.40 11.94
C GLY A 111 4.96 18.04 13.23
N GLY A 112 6.24 17.63 13.16
CA GLY A 112 7.04 17.26 14.33
C GLY A 112 6.83 15.83 14.82
N THR A 113 6.05 15.00 14.10
CA THR A 113 5.77 13.62 14.54
C THR A 113 7.01 12.74 14.43
N THR A 114 7.65 12.42 15.55
CA THR A 114 8.77 11.47 15.63
C THR A 114 8.31 10.04 15.93
N VAL A 115 9.13 9.03 15.67
CA VAL A 115 8.97 7.64 16.14
C VAL A 115 10.30 7.08 16.65
N PRO A 116 10.30 6.10 17.58
CA PRO A 116 11.54 5.44 18.02
C PRO A 116 12.25 4.75 16.84
N ARG A 117 13.52 5.07 16.64
CA ARG A 117 14.38 4.56 15.55
C ARG A 117 14.39 3.03 15.50
N ARG A 118 14.54 2.38 16.66
CA ARG A 118 14.55 0.90 16.78
C ARG A 118 13.27 0.23 16.28
N GLU A 119 12.12 0.90 16.39
CA GLU A 119 10.85 0.37 15.85
C GLU A 119 10.64 0.76 14.39
N TYR A 120 11.16 1.91 13.98
CA TYR A 120 11.15 2.36 12.59
C TYR A 120 12.03 1.49 11.68
N GLU A 121 13.21 1.08 12.15
CA GLU A 121 14.15 0.21 11.39
C GLU A 121 13.60 -1.21 11.17
N LYS A 122 12.69 -1.69 12.03
CA LYS A 122 11.94 -2.95 11.82
C LYS A 122 10.91 -2.85 10.70
N LEU A 123 10.59 -1.64 10.23
CA LEU A 123 9.75 -1.42 9.07
C LEU A 123 10.64 -1.46 7.84
N ASP A 124 10.90 -2.68 7.35
CA ASP A 124 11.51 -2.88 6.03
C ASP A 124 10.55 -2.35 4.95
N PHE A 125 10.64 -1.05 4.64
CA PHE A 125 9.77 -0.38 3.68
C PHE A 125 9.93 -0.93 2.24
N GLN A 126 11.00 -1.68 1.94
CA GLN A 126 11.21 -2.28 0.63
C GLN A 126 10.41 -3.59 0.48
N ARG A 127 10.36 -4.43 1.52
CA ARG A 127 9.66 -5.74 1.49
C ARG A 127 8.27 -5.72 2.13
N MET A 128 8.03 -4.85 3.11
CA MET A 128 6.77 -4.77 3.85
C MET A 128 5.69 -4.03 3.04
N LYS A 129 4.48 -4.58 2.96
CA LYS A 129 3.33 -3.91 2.31
C LYS A 129 2.93 -2.64 3.06
N TYR A 130 2.57 -1.58 2.32
CA TYR A 130 2.18 -0.27 2.89
C TYR A 130 1.06 -0.37 3.95
N THR A 131 0.09 -1.27 3.78
CA THR A 131 -1.01 -1.48 4.75
C THR A 131 -0.56 -2.05 6.10
N ILE A 132 0.61 -2.69 6.15
CA ILE A 132 1.25 -3.18 7.38
C ILE A 132 2.07 -2.05 8.01
N ALA A 133 2.85 -1.32 7.21
CA ALA A 133 3.61 -0.16 7.68
C ALA A 133 2.71 0.92 8.29
N VAL A 134 1.56 1.23 7.66
CA VAL A 134 0.54 2.14 8.22
C VAL A 134 0.06 1.65 9.59
N ARG A 135 -0.33 0.37 9.71
CA ARG A 135 -0.77 -0.19 11.00
C ARG A 135 0.32 -0.11 12.06
N ARG A 136 1.58 -0.39 11.70
CA ARG A 136 2.71 -0.30 12.64
C ARG A 136 2.95 1.14 13.10
N LEU A 137 3.06 2.10 12.17
CA LEU A 137 3.25 3.52 12.50
C LEU A 137 2.10 4.08 13.36
N LEU A 138 0.85 3.69 13.09
CA LEU A 138 -0.30 4.04 13.93
C LEU A 138 -0.14 3.50 15.36
N ASN A 139 0.22 2.21 15.53
CA ASN A 139 0.44 1.60 16.85
C ASN A 139 1.67 2.16 17.60
N LEU A 140 2.59 2.84 16.90
CA LEU A 140 3.74 3.53 17.52
C LEU A 140 3.41 4.96 17.98
N LYS A 141 2.34 5.56 17.45
CA LYS A 141 1.97 6.98 17.69
C LYS A 141 0.65 7.19 18.42
N PHE A 142 -0.19 6.16 18.48
CA PHE A 142 -1.47 6.17 19.16
C PHE A 142 -1.61 4.90 20.00
N THR A 143 -2.25 5.04 21.15
CA THR A 143 -2.64 3.92 22.00
C THR A 143 -3.69 3.04 21.32
N LYS A 144 -3.78 1.78 21.75
CA LYS A 144 -4.83 0.84 21.29
C LYS A 144 -6.24 1.36 21.58
N GLU A 145 -6.39 2.12 22.68
CA GLU A 145 -7.61 2.83 23.06
C GLU A 145 -7.99 3.89 22.03
N GLU A 146 -7.07 4.82 21.72
CA GLU A 146 -7.30 5.88 20.73
C GLU A 146 -7.69 5.28 19.37
N LEU A 147 -6.93 4.29 18.88
CA LEU A 147 -7.20 3.65 17.59
C LEU A 147 -8.58 2.95 17.53
N ALA A 148 -9.10 2.45 18.66
CA ALA A 148 -10.43 1.86 18.73
C ALA A 148 -11.53 2.93 18.86
N THR A 149 -11.34 3.92 19.73
CA THR A 149 -12.39 4.89 20.09
C THR A 149 -12.52 6.03 19.07
N HIS A 150 -11.40 6.56 18.59
CA HIS A 150 -11.35 7.72 17.71
C HIS A 150 -11.57 7.34 16.24
N SER A 151 -11.78 8.35 15.41
CA SER A 151 -11.95 8.26 13.96
C SER A 151 -10.93 9.13 13.23
N GLN A 152 -10.76 8.89 11.93
CA GLN A 152 -9.80 9.65 11.13
C GLN A 152 -10.19 11.12 10.92
N THR A 153 -11.49 11.45 10.94
CA THR A 153 -12.02 12.77 10.54
C THR A 153 -13.02 13.40 11.52
N GLY A 154 -13.41 12.72 12.61
CA GLY A 154 -14.45 13.18 13.53
C GLY A 154 -15.88 13.18 12.98
N LYS A 155 -16.06 12.94 11.67
CA LYS A 155 -17.36 13.02 10.99
C LYS A 155 -18.19 11.76 11.22
N GLU A 156 -19.51 11.93 11.33
CA GLU A 156 -20.46 10.83 11.26
C GLU A 156 -20.37 10.14 9.90
N SER A 157 -20.64 8.84 9.88
CA SER A 157 -20.86 8.12 8.63
C SER A 157 -22.19 8.59 8.02
N PRO A 158 -22.26 8.97 6.72
CA PRO A 158 -23.50 9.43 6.11
C PRO A 158 -24.70 8.48 6.28
N ALA A 159 -24.44 7.16 6.29
CA ALA A 159 -25.45 6.13 6.52
C ALA A 159 -25.95 5.99 8.00
N PHE A 160 -25.43 6.79 8.94
CA PHE A 160 -25.78 6.73 10.36
C PHE A 160 -25.92 8.13 11.00
N ILE A 161 -26.24 9.15 10.20
CA ILE A 161 -26.42 10.53 10.69
C ILE A 161 -27.50 10.55 11.77
N GLY A 162 -27.19 11.15 12.93
CA GLY A 162 -28.11 11.24 14.07
C GLY A 162 -28.41 9.92 14.82
N VAL A 163 -28.00 8.76 14.30
CA VAL A 163 -28.25 7.44 14.93
C VAL A 163 -27.10 7.01 15.86
N LYS A 164 -25.87 7.43 15.57
CA LYS A 164 -24.67 7.05 16.33
C LYS A 164 -23.91 8.29 16.77
N ALA A 165 -23.52 8.32 18.04
CA ALA A 165 -22.70 9.38 18.61
C ALA A 165 -21.41 9.62 17.81
N ARG A 166 -21.02 10.90 17.70
CA ARG A 166 -19.78 11.29 17.03
C ARG A 166 -18.58 10.69 17.74
N LYS A 167 -17.63 10.18 16.95
CA LYS A 167 -16.34 9.74 17.46
C LYS A 167 -15.39 10.92 17.44
N PRO A 168 -14.54 11.10 18.46
CA PRO A 168 -13.48 12.10 18.40
C PRO A 168 -12.55 11.84 17.21
N GLN A 169 -11.83 12.88 16.77
CA GLN A 169 -10.84 12.76 15.70
C GLN A 169 -9.47 12.44 16.31
N LEU A 170 -8.71 11.53 15.69
CA LEU A 170 -7.27 11.40 15.99
C LEU A 170 -6.52 12.69 15.67
N ASP A 171 -5.41 12.93 16.36
CA ASP A 171 -4.53 14.08 16.11
C ASP A 171 -4.25 14.25 14.60
N PRO A 172 -4.77 15.32 13.95
CA PRO A 172 -4.71 15.47 12.50
C PRO A 172 -3.28 15.74 12.02
N VAL A 173 -2.40 16.27 12.87
CA VAL A 173 -0.99 16.53 12.57
C VAL A 173 -0.26 15.19 12.49
N ARG A 174 -0.40 14.34 13.52
CA ARG A 174 0.21 12.98 13.54
C ARG A 174 -0.31 12.10 12.41
N VAL A 175 -1.62 12.11 12.15
CA VAL A 175 -2.21 11.37 11.03
C VAL A 175 -1.72 11.92 9.68
N GLY A 176 -1.56 13.25 9.58
CA GLY A 176 -1.03 13.93 8.39
C GLY A 176 0.41 13.52 8.08
N ASP A 177 1.29 13.57 9.07
CA ASP A 177 2.70 13.16 8.96
C ASP A 177 2.81 11.68 8.57
N ILE A 178 2.13 10.76 9.28
CA ILE A 178 2.12 9.32 8.93
C ILE A 178 1.64 9.12 7.49
N ARG A 179 0.56 9.80 7.08
CA ARG A 179 -0.01 9.68 5.74
C ARG A 179 0.96 10.10 4.65
N LEU A 180 1.58 11.28 4.82
CA LEU A 180 2.54 11.82 3.84
C LEU A 180 3.84 11.01 3.82
N HIS A 181 4.31 10.54 4.98
CA HIS A 181 5.51 9.70 5.09
C HIS A 181 5.34 8.37 4.34
N VAL A 182 4.24 7.66 4.58
CA VAL A 182 3.93 6.40 3.90
C VAL A 182 3.73 6.63 2.40
N ALA A 183 2.96 7.66 2.01
CA ALA A 183 2.75 8.00 0.61
C ALA A 183 4.07 8.20 -0.15
N LYS A 184 5.00 8.96 0.45
CA LYS A 184 6.36 9.17 -0.10
C LYS A 184 7.20 7.90 -0.11
N LYS A 185 7.19 7.10 0.97
CA LYS A 185 8.01 5.88 1.06
C LYS A 185 7.59 4.77 0.12
N TYR A 186 6.30 4.67 -0.21
CA TYR A 186 5.78 3.65 -1.12
C TYR A 186 5.48 4.17 -2.53
N ASN A 187 5.68 5.47 -2.79
CA ASN A 187 5.28 6.15 -4.02
C ASN A 187 3.81 5.90 -4.41
N ILE A 188 2.90 6.07 -3.44
CA ILE A 188 1.45 5.86 -3.61
C ILE A 188 0.65 7.10 -3.23
N ASP A 189 -0.54 7.24 -3.81
CA ASP A 189 -1.44 8.32 -3.43
C ASP A 189 -1.94 8.18 -1.98
N THR A 190 -2.04 9.33 -1.32
CA THR A 190 -2.60 9.54 0.00
C THR A 190 -4.01 8.97 0.18
N SER A 191 -4.83 8.82 -0.88
CA SER A 191 -6.14 8.18 -0.77
C SER A 191 -6.06 6.68 -0.45
N LEU A 192 -5.04 5.97 -0.94
CA LEU A 192 -4.78 4.57 -0.57
C LEU A 192 -4.33 4.47 0.89
N VAL A 193 -3.51 5.41 1.34
CA VAL A 193 -3.08 5.49 2.74
C VAL A 193 -4.26 5.83 3.67
N ASN A 194 -5.14 6.76 3.28
CA ASN A 194 -6.39 7.05 3.99
C ASN A 194 -7.29 5.80 4.12
N LYS A 195 -7.43 5.00 3.05
CA LYS A 195 -8.16 3.72 3.08
C LYS A 195 -7.51 2.74 4.08
N ALA A 196 -6.19 2.62 4.07
CA ALA A 196 -5.46 1.76 5.01
C ALA A 196 -5.59 2.20 6.48
N ILE A 197 -5.56 3.51 6.75
CA ILE A 197 -5.82 4.08 8.08
C ILE A 197 -7.25 3.74 8.53
N THR A 198 -8.25 3.98 7.68
CA THR A 198 -9.66 3.68 8.00
C THR A 198 -9.87 2.19 8.33
N VAL A 199 -9.24 1.28 7.58
CA VAL A 199 -9.27 -0.17 7.87
C VAL A 199 -8.58 -0.46 9.20
N ALA A 200 -7.40 0.10 9.47
CA ALA A 200 -6.68 -0.11 10.74
C ALA A 200 -7.51 0.30 11.98
N LEU A 201 -8.25 1.40 11.90
CA LEU A 201 -9.16 1.84 12.98
C LEU A 201 -10.40 0.96 13.10
N ALA A 202 -10.89 0.38 11.99
CA ALA A 202 -11.97 -0.60 12.02
C ALA A 202 -11.51 -1.93 12.66
N ASP A 203 -10.29 -2.39 12.35
CA ASP A 203 -9.68 -3.57 12.94
C ASP A 203 -9.54 -3.38 14.47
N ALA A 204 -8.97 -2.26 14.92
CA ALA A 204 -8.80 -1.94 16.34
C ALA A 204 -10.13 -1.95 17.12
N ARG A 205 -11.21 -1.44 16.50
CA ARG A 205 -12.59 -1.51 17.06
C ARG A 205 -13.10 -2.94 17.19
N LYS A 206 -12.96 -3.75 16.14
CA LYS A 206 -13.34 -5.18 16.16
C LYS A 206 -12.60 -5.89 17.30
N THR A 207 -11.30 -5.64 17.46
CA THR A 207 -10.49 -6.23 18.54
C THR A 207 -10.91 -5.76 19.93
N LYS A 208 -11.24 -4.46 20.13
CA LYS A 208 -11.73 -3.99 21.44
C LYS A 208 -13.09 -4.62 21.79
N LYS A 209 -14.02 -4.71 20.84
CA LYS A 209 -15.35 -5.35 21.04
C LYS A 209 -15.21 -6.83 21.44
N ARG A 210 -14.41 -7.60 20.69
CA ARG A 210 -14.12 -9.03 20.95
C ARG A 210 -13.38 -9.31 22.28
N LYS A 211 -12.86 -8.28 22.96
CA LYS A 211 -12.23 -8.40 24.29
C LYS A 211 -13.27 -8.23 25.39
N ILE A 212 -14.04 -7.15 25.32
CA ILE A 212 -15.15 -6.86 26.25
C ILE A 212 -16.13 -8.06 26.27
N GLU A 213 -16.52 -8.56 25.09
CA GLU A 213 -17.42 -9.73 24.96
C GLU A 213 -16.90 -11.01 25.63
N LYS A 214 -15.59 -11.13 25.86
CA LYS A 214 -14.98 -12.26 26.58
C LYS A 214 -14.85 -11.98 28.08
N GLU A 215 -14.47 -10.75 28.43
CA GLU A 215 -14.39 -10.29 29.82
C GLU A 215 -15.78 -10.31 30.50
N ASP A 216 -16.87 -10.21 29.73
CA ASP A 216 -18.26 -10.36 30.19
C ASP A 216 -18.74 -11.84 30.29
N THR A 217 -17.91 -12.84 29.98
CA THR A 217 -18.30 -14.29 29.99
C THR A 217 -17.50 -15.20 30.93
N ASP A 218 -16.54 -14.66 31.68
CA ASP A 218 -15.75 -15.36 32.71
C ASP A 218 -16.16 -14.92 34.14
#